data_AF-A0A218PQ03-F1
#
_entry.id   AF-A0A218PQ03-F1
#
_cell.length_a   1.000
_cell.length_b   1.000
_cell.length_c   1.000
_cell.angle_alpha   90.00
_cell.angle_beta   90.00
_cell.angle_gamma   90.00
#
_symmetry.space_group_name_H-M   'P 1'
#
loop_
_entity.id
_entity.type
_entity.pdbx_description
1 polymer ?
#
loop_
_entity_poly.entity_id
_entity_poly.type
_entity_poly.pdbx_seq_one_letter_code
_entity_poly.pdbx_strand_id
1 'polypeptide(L)'
;MRPAPLKIAVASTLLLVPMLIANASTGMANTQAPRWEVGSICQTAKSVTACTRREALSRATVLDRWLATPDGDRQFCLEELKTKDVESYWSLLDCLGNRAIANDAS
;
A
#
# COMPACT_ATOMS: atom_id res chain seq x y z
N MET A 1 47.74 -47.94 -44.39
CA MET A 1 47.70 -46.48 -44.17
C MET A 1 46.96 -46.21 -42.86
N ARG A 2 47.49 -45.33 -42.01
CA ARG A 2 47.00 -45.05 -40.63
C ARG A 2 45.67 -44.25 -40.65
N PRO A 3 44.78 -44.43 -39.66
CA PRO A 3 43.51 -43.70 -39.57
C PRO A 3 43.73 -42.27 -39.02
N ALA A 4 42.98 -41.30 -39.55
CA ALA A 4 42.93 -39.93 -39.04
C ALA A 4 41.69 -39.72 -38.14
N PRO A 5 41.79 -38.92 -37.07
CA PRO A 5 40.87 -38.96 -35.94
C PRO A 5 39.55 -38.20 -36.16
N LEU A 6 38.48 -38.73 -35.55
CA LEU A 6 37.20 -38.05 -35.31
C LEU A 6 37.41 -36.73 -34.56
N LYS A 7 36.80 -35.65 -35.04
CA LYS A 7 36.58 -34.43 -34.28
C LYS A 7 35.10 -34.27 -34.01
N ILE A 8 34.68 -34.73 -32.83
CA ILE A 8 33.35 -34.46 -32.28
C ILE A 8 33.38 -33.03 -31.76
N ALA A 9 32.67 -32.12 -32.43
CA ALA A 9 32.33 -30.82 -31.87
C ALA A 9 30.90 -30.91 -31.32
N VAL A 10 30.79 -31.22 -30.03
CA VAL A 10 29.53 -31.11 -29.28
C VAL A 10 29.23 -29.62 -29.11
N ALA A 11 28.47 -29.05 -30.03
CA ALA A 11 27.87 -27.74 -29.83
C ALA A 11 26.60 -27.92 -28.98
N SER A 12 26.78 -28.15 -27.68
CA SER A 12 25.69 -28.07 -26.70
C SER A 12 25.21 -26.63 -26.63
N THR A 13 24.21 -26.30 -27.46
CA THR A 13 23.50 -25.03 -27.37
C THR A 13 22.54 -25.12 -26.17
N LEU A 14 23.07 -24.85 -24.97
CA LEU A 14 22.24 -24.57 -23.80
C LEU A 14 21.47 -23.27 -24.08
N LEU A 15 20.26 -23.41 -24.60
CA LEU A 15 19.26 -22.35 -24.59
C LEU A 15 18.83 -22.13 -23.13
N LEU A 16 19.55 -21.24 -22.45
CA LEU A 16 19.10 -20.59 -21.23
C LEU A 16 17.84 -19.80 -21.57
N VAL A 17 16.68 -20.40 -21.33
CA VAL A 17 15.41 -19.69 -21.30
C VAL A 17 15.43 -18.80 -20.06
N PRO A 18 15.46 -17.47 -20.17
CA PRO A 18 15.18 -16.62 -19.03
C PRO A 18 13.67 -16.73 -18.82
N MET A 19 13.25 -17.61 -17.92
CA MET A 19 11.90 -17.58 -17.37
C MET A 19 11.82 -16.30 -16.52
N LEU A 20 11.50 -15.18 -17.17
CA LEU A 20 11.06 -13.95 -16.52
C LEU A 20 9.71 -14.25 -15.87
N ILE A 21 9.74 -14.89 -14.70
CA ILE A 21 8.60 -14.95 -13.82
C ILE A 21 8.50 -13.57 -13.18
N ALA A 22 7.93 -12.64 -13.95
CA ALA A 22 7.37 -11.42 -13.39
C ALA A 22 6.14 -11.85 -12.58
N ASN A 23 6.35 -12.20 -11.31
CA ASN A 23 5.28 -12.23 -10.33
C ASN A 23 4.86 -10.77 -10.08
N ALA A 24 4.10 -10.21 -11.01
CA ALA A 24 3.25 -9.06 -10.74
C ALA A 24 2.14 -9.58 -9.83
N SER A 25 2.44 -9.62 -8.52
CA SER A 25 1.42 -9.71 -7.48
C SER A 25 0.53 -8.49 -7.64
N THR A 26 -0.49 -8.61 -8.48
CA THR A 26 -1.60 -7.66 -8.56
C THR A 26 -2.42 -7.88 -7.29
N GLY A 27 -1.86 -7.46 -6.16
CA GLY A 27 -2.66 -7.19 -4.97
C GLY A 27 -3.69 -6.18 -5.40
N MET A 28 -4.97 -6.56 -5.33
CA MET A 28 -6.07 -5.67 -5.67
C MET A 28 -5.85 -4.35 -4.95
N ALA A 29 -5.65 -3.28 -5.73
CA ALA A 29 -5.47 -1.96 -5.18
C ALA A 29 -6.69 -1.67 -4.31
N ASN A 30 -6.50 -1.49 -3.01
CA ASN A 30 -7.61 -1.25 -2.10
C ASN A 30 -8.09 0.19 -2.28
N THR A 31 -8.93 0.40 -3.29
CA THR A 31 -9.46 1.71 -3.64
C THR A 31 -10.47 2.22 -2.63
N GLN A 32 -10.99 1.34 -1.77
CA GLN A 32 -11.99 1.70 -0.78
C GLN A 32 -11.34 2.25 0.48
N ALA A 33 -11.60 3.54 0.75
CA ALA A 33 -11.27 4.15 2.03
C ALA A 33 -12.03 3.45 3.18
N PRO A 34 -11.43 3.36 4.38
CA PRO A 34 -12.09 2.78 5.54
C PRO A 34 -13.41 3.47 5.86
N ARG A 35 -14.36 2.70 6.39
CA ARG A 35 -15.70 3.15 6.79
C ARG A 35 -15.98 2.78 8.23
N TRP A 36 -15.42 3.56 9.15
CA TRP A 36 -15.71 3.51 10.58
C TRP A 36 -16.94 4.34 10.93
N GLU A 37 -17.67 3.89 11.95
CA GLU A 37 -18.83 4.61 12.47
C GLU A 37 -18.38 5.74 13.42
N VAL A 38 -18.65 6.99 13.04
CA VAL A 38 -18.24 8.17 13.82
C VAL A 38 -18.83 8.15 15.23
N GLY A 39 -20.04 7.61 15.40
CA GLY A 39 -20.66 7.45 16.70
C GLY A 39 -19.84 6.57 17.65
N SER A 40 -19.29 5.47 17.13
CA SER A 40 -18.42 4.55 17.88
C SER A 40 -17.10 5.20 18.26
N ILE A 41 -16.46 5.91 17.32
CA ILE A 41 -15.19 6.63 17.56
C ILE A 41 -15.32 7.64 18.71
N CYS A 42 -16.44 8.35 18.76
CA CYS A 42 -16.62 9.48 19.67
C CYS A 42 -17.34 9.15 20.98
N GLN A 43 -17.75 7.90 21.20
CA GLN A 43 -18.58 7.50 22.34
C GLN A 43 -17.94 7.83 23.71
N THR A 44 -16.62 7.68 23.81
CA THR A 44 -15.86 7.90 25.05
C THR A 44 -15.17 9.27 25.10
N ALA A 45 -15.41 10.13 24.11
CA ALA A 45 -14.76 11.43 24.03
C ALA A 45 -15.29 12.39 25.11
N LYS A 46 -14.39 13.20 25.69
CA LYS A 46 -14.73 14.24 26.66
C LYS A 46 -15.82 15.21 26.15
N SER A 47 -15.83 15.47 24.85
CA SER A 47 -16.92 16.20 24.18
C SER A 47 -17.32 15.44 22.92
N VAL A 48 -18.42 14.70 23.03
CA VAL A 48 -18.98 13.93 21.90
C VAL A 48 -19.26 14.84 20.71
N THR A 49 -19.92 15.98 20.92
CA THR A 49 -20.26 16.93 19.84
C THR A 49 -19.03 17.45 19.10
N ALA A 50 -17.97 17.82 19.82
CA ALA A 50 -16.74 18.31 19.19
C ALA A 50 -16.00 17.20 18.42
N CYS A 51 -15.95 15.99 18.99
CA CYS A 51 -15.38 14.82 18.34
C CYS A 51 -16.14 14.49 17.05
N THR A 52 -17.48 14.35 17.13
CA THR A 52 -18.33 14.00 15.99
C THR A 52 -18.16 15.01 14.86
N ARG A 53 -18.15 16.32 15.18
CA ARG A 53 -17.91 17.36 14.18
C ARG A 53 -16.56 17.19 13.48
N ARG A 54 -15.49 16.97 14.26
CA ARG A 54 -14.15 16.81 13.70
C ARG A 54 -14.05 15.56 12.83
N GLU A 55 -14.48 14.41 13.34
CA GLU A 55 -14.42 13.13 12.62
C GLU A 55 -15.30 13.12 11.36
N ALA A 56 -16.47 13.76 11.39
CA ALA A 56 -17.33 13.89 10.20
C ALA A 56 -16.66 14.75 9.11
N LEU A 57 -16.02 15.86 9.49
CA LEU A 57 -15.26 16.69 8.55
C LEU A 57 -14.06 15.92 7.99
N SER A 58 -13.29 15.25 8.84
CA SER A 58 -12.16 14.44 8.40
C SER A 58 -12.59 13.32 7.45
N ARG A 59 -13.70 12.62 7.74
CA ARG A 59 -14.25 11.57 6.88
C ARG A 59 -14.57 12.08 5.48
N ALA A 60 -15.13 13.28 5.36
CA ALA A 60 -15.43 13.88 4.07
C ALA A 60 -14.15 14.09 3.23
N THR A 61 -13.06 14.51 3.87
CA THR A 61 -11.77 14.75 3.21
C THR A 61 -10.95 13.49 2.95
N VAL A 62 -11.11 12.46 3.79
CA VAL A 62 -10.33 11.21 3.70
C VAL A 62 -10.52 10.54 2.33
N LEU A 63 -11.70 10.58 1.73
CA LEU A 63 -11.91 9.94 0.42
C LEU A 63 -11.02 10.57 -0.67
N ASP A 64 -11.01 11.89 -0.78
CA ASP A 64 -10.21 12.59 -1.78
C ASP A 64 -8.72 12.33 -1.56
N ARG A 65 -8.27 12.38 -0.30
CA ARG A 65 -6.88 12.11 0.03
C ARG A 65 -6.50 10.65 -0.23
N TRP A 66 -7.37 9.71 0.11
CA TRP A 66 -7.19 8.27 -0.09
C TRP A 66 -7.01 7.90 -1.56
N LEU A 67 -7.73 8.56 -2.47
CA LEU A 67 -7.59 8.30 -3.91
C LEU A 67 -6.31 8.90 -4.48
N ALA A 68 -5.79 9.98 -3.88
CA ALA A 68 -4.53 10.61 -4.28
C ALA A 68 -3.28 9.96 -3.67
N THR A 69 -3.42 9.12 -2.64
CA THR A 69 -2.29 8.49 -1.95
C THR A 69 -1.94 7.11 -2.55
N PRO A 70 -0.65 6.80 -2.77
CA PRO A 70 -0.22 5.47 -3.22
C PRO A 70 -0.59 4.34 -2.25
N ASP A 71 -0.89 3.15 -2.77
CA ASP A 71 -1.32 1.98 -2.00
C ASP A 71 -0.44 1.63 -0.80
N GLY A 72 0.89 1.68 -0.97
CA GLY A 72 1.83 1.39 0.11
C GLY A 72 1.69 2.37 1.28
N ASP A 73 1.48 3.65 1.01
CA ASP A 73 1.29 4.67 2.03
C ASP A 73 -0.08 4.55 2.71
N ARG A 74 -1.11 4.15 1.96
CA ARG A 74 -2.44 3.85 2.49
C ARG A 74 -2.39 2.69 3.48
N GLN A 75 -1.71 1.60 3.10
CA GLN A 75 -1.52 0.43 3.95
C GLN A 75 -0.67 0.77 5.19
N PHE A 76 0.41 1.53 5.01
CA PHE A 76 1.23 2.00 6.11
C PHE A 76 0.39 2.75 7.16
N CYS A 77 -0.41 3.73 6.74
CA CYS A 77 -1.23 4.51 7.66
C CYS A 77 -2.30 3.66 8.36
N LEU A 78 -2.93 2.71 7.66
CA LEU A 78 -3.89 1.80 8.30
C LEU A 78 -3.24 0.91 9.36
N GLU A 79 -2.07 0.33 9.07
CA GLU A 79 -1.36 -0.51 10.03
C GLU A 79 -0.82 0.31 11.23
N GLU A 80 -0.44 1.57 11.02
CA GLU A 80 -0.04 2.45 12.11
C GLU A 80 -1.20 2.74 13.07
N LEU A 81 -2.40 3.03 12.54
CA LEU A 81 -3.62 3.24 13.33
C LEU A 81 -4.04 1.96 14.07
N LYS A 82 -3.99 0.82 13.40
CA LYS A 82 -4.31 -0.49 13.97
C LYS A 82 -3.37 -0.88 15.10
N THR A 83 -2.07 -0.62 14.96
CA THR A 83 -1.07 -0.88 16.02
C THR A 83 -1.34 -0.05 17.27
N LYS A 84 -1.93 1.14 17.10
CA LYS A 84 -2.34 2.02 18.19
C LYS A 84 -3.72 1.70 18.77
N ASP A 85 -4.44 0.74 18.17
CA ASP A 85 -5.85 0.44 18.46
C ASP A 85 -6.75 1.69 18.35
N VAL A 86 -6.52 2.50 17.30
CA VAL A 86 -7.24 3.76 17.07
C VAL A 86 -7.99 3.72 15.74
N GLU A 87 -9.31 3.84 15.81
CA GLU A 87 -10.14 4.25 14.67
C GLU A 87 -10.36 5.76 14.73
N SER A 88 -9.81 6.51 13.77
CA SER A 88 -10.02 7.96 13.66
C SER A 88 -9.74 8.41 12.23
N TYR A 89 -10.72 9.04 11.60
CA TYR A 89 -10.54 9.67 10.29
C TYR A 89 -9.59 10.86 10.38
N TRP A 90 -9.59 11.58 11.50
CA TRP A 90 -8.64 12.66 11.71
C TRP A 90 -7.19 12.15 11.75
N SER A 91 -6.91 11.10 12.53
CA SER A 91 -5.57 10.50 12.59
C SER A 91 -5.14 9.89 11.25
N LEU A 92 -6.07 9.26 10.53
CA LEU A 92 -5.78 8.74 9.19
C LEU A 92 -5.42 9.87 8.23
N LEU A 93 -6.20 10.96 8.23
CA LEU A 93 -5.95 12.10 7.37
C LEU A 93 -4.59 12.75 7.66
N ASP A 94 -4.22 12.85 8.95
CA ASP A 94 -2.91 13.34 9.38
C ASP A 94 -1.77 12.47 8.83
N CYS A 95 -1.85 11.15 9.00
CA CYS A 95 -0.85 10.23 8.46
C CYS A 95 -0.72 10.35 6.93
N LEU A 96 -1.84 10.32 6.20
CA LEU A 96 -1.82 10.45 4.73
C LEU A 96 -1.24 11.81 4.29
N GLY A 97 -1.49 12.87 5.06
CA GLY A 97 -0.87 14.18 4.88
C GLY A 97 0.65 14.12 5.00
N ASN A 98 1.15 13.54 6.09
CA ASN A 98 2.58 13.41 6.37
C ASN A 98 3.31 12.56 5.32
N ARG A 99 2.70 11.47 4.85
CA ARG A 99 3.28 10.62 3.79
C ARG A 99 3.48 11.38 2.49
N ALA A 100 2.50 12.18 2.09
CA ALA A 100 2.63 12.99 0.87
C ALA A 100 3.74 14.04 0.97
N ILE A 101 3.86 14.74 2.11
CA ILE A 101 4.93 15.72 2.33
C ILE A 101 6.30 15.05 2.24
N ALA A 102 6.46 13.85 2.82
CA ALA A 102 7.71 13.11 2.75
C ALA A 102 8.08 12.69 1.32
N ASN A 103 7.08 12.32 0.52
CA ASN A 103 7.27 11.96 -0.88
C ASN A 103 7.61 13.18 -1.76
N ASP A 104 7.02 14.35 -1.49
CA ASP A 104 7.30 15.59 -2.24
C ASP A 104 8.71 16.16 -1.93
N ALA A 105 9.30 15.79 -0.80
CA ALA A 105 10.62 16.25 -0.37
C ALA A 105 11.79 15.34 -0.81
N SER A 106 11.48 14.22 -1.48
CA SER A 106 12.45 13.21 -1.95
C SER A 106 12.76 13.37 -3.44
#